data_AF-A0A938R8T7-F1
#
_entry.id   AF-A0A938R8T7-F1
#
_cell.length_a   1.000
_cell.length_b   1.000
_cell.length_c   1.000
_cell.angle_alpha   90.00
_cell.angle_beta   90.00
_cell.angle_gamma   90.00
#
_symmetry.space_group_name_H-M   'P 1'
#
loop_
_entity.id
_entity.type
_entity.pdbx_description
1 polymer ?
#
loop_
_entity_poly.entity_id
_entity_poly.type
_entity_poly.pdbx_seq_one_letter_code
_entity_poly.pdbx_strand_id
1 'polypeptide(L)'
;MFRLHPGGTSHLSAKVHAAPLGWDIGDFVSVDKVAIYPCGGIGLHVSCVTRLAGYLLEELLKSEVETLDMHRLIRGLSDEIELIERFPTIILDGCAHQCGSNLFRLLRIKPAARIYIPEIIAETGLYPGRARKVLEDSGQRLAREVARRAARMVKGMRESPNYHYTLQKINAVGLILCDYEVDAEEALGYIKIAPGVYRPKEMNSLPGLEEKEIQL
;
A
#
# COMPACT_ATOMS: atom_id res chain seq x y z
N MET A 1 -8.05 28.27 36.28
CA MET A 1 -8.74 27.10 36.86
C MET A 1 -10.02 26.88 36.04
N PHE A 2 -9.92 26.14 34.93
CA PHE A 2 -11.06 25.92 34.02
C PHE A 2 -11.61 24.51 34.24
N ARG A 3 -12.86 24.44 34.73
CA ARG A 3 -13.66 23.21 34.87
C ARG A 3 -14.16 22.78 33.49
N LEU A 4 -13.90 21.54 33.11
CA LEU A 4 -14.54 20.87 31.98
C LEU A 4 -15.90 20.30 32.44
N HIS A 5 -16.96 20.61 31.71
CA HIS A 5 -18.24 19.90 31.84
C HIS A 5 -18.21 18.58 31.06
N PRO A 6 -18.82 17.50 31.58
CA PRO A 6 -18.97 16.24 30.87
C PRO A 6 -20.29 16.22 30.09
N GLY A 7 -20.30 15.56 28.93
CA GLY A 7 -21.52 15.01 28.35
C GLY A 7 -21.71 15.31 26.86
N GLY A 8 -21.69 14.24 26.05
CA GLY A 8 -22.09 14.29 24.65
C GLY A 8 -21.65 13.05 23.85
N THR A 9 -21.96 11.85 24.32
CA THR A 9 -21.77 10.61 23.56
C THR A 9 -22.83 10.49 22.47
N SER A 10 -22.46 10.74 21.21
CA SER A 10 -23.22 10.24 20.06
C SER A 10 -22.61 8.90 19.62
N HIS A 11 -23.37 7.83 19.86
CA HIS A 11 -23.03 6.47 19.45
C HIS A 11 -23.17 6.32 17.92
N LEU A 12 -22.05 6.41 17.20
CA LEU A 12 -21.88 5.75 15.90
C LEU A 12 -21.19 4.41 16.15
N SER A 13 -22.01 3.38 16.35
CA SER A 13 -21.59 1.98 16.42
C SER A 13 -21.14 1.52 15.03
N ALA A 14 -19.91 1.83 14.63
CA ALA A 14 -19.21 1.00 13.67
C ALA A 14 -18.91 -0.33 14.36
N LYS A 15 -19.57 -1.41 13.93
CA LYS A 15 -19.19 -2.76 14.35
C LYS A 15 -17.78 -3.01 13.84
N VAL A 16 -16.78 -2.75 14.67
CA VAL A 16 -15.45 -3.32 14.51
C VAL A 16 -15.65 -4.81 14.68
N HIS A 17 -15.57 -5.58 13.60
CA HIS A 17 -15.44 -7.03 13.71
C HIS A 17 -14.15 -7.30 14.46
N ALA A 18 -14.28 -7.62 15.76
CA ALA A 18 -13.15 -8.07 16.57
C ALA A 18 -12.43 -9.20 15.81
N ALA A 19 -11.11 -9.05 15.62
CA ALA A 19 -10.28 -10.09 15.08
C ALA A 19 -10.47 -11.39 15.89
N PRO A 20 -10.64 -12.56 15.27
CA PRO A 20 -10.70 -13.80 16.01
C PRO A 20 -9.38 -14.00 16.73
N LEU A 21 -9.43 -14.24 18.04
CA LEU A 21 -8.29 -14.68 18.84
C LEU A 21 -7.75 -16.01 18.27
N GLY A 22 -6.49 -16.02 17.78
CA GLY A 22 -5.70 -17.23 17.57
C GLY A 22 -5.26 -17.51 16.13
N TRP A 23 -4.41 -16.66 15.54
CA TRP A 23 -3.78 -16.91 14.22
C TRP A 23 -2.28 -17.09 14.44
N ASP A 24 -1.70 -18.16 13.87
CA ASP A 24 -0.28 -18.47 13.96
C ASP A 24 0.49 -17.93 12.75
N ILE A 25 1.79 -17.68 12.91
CA ILE A 25 2.67 -17.22 11.82
C ILE A 25 2.72 -18.33 10.76
N GLY A 26 2.39 -17.98 9.50
CA GLY A 26 2.38 -18.92 8.39
C GLY A 26 0.99 -19.40 7.97
N ASP A 27 -0.06 -19.06 8.71
CA ASP A 27 -1.43 -19.38 8.31
C ASP A 27 -1.78 -18.68 6.99
N PHE A 28 -2.50 -19.41 6.13
CA PHE A 28 -3.05 -18.89 4.88
C PHE A 28 -4.50 -18.46 5.10
N VAL A 29 -4.81 -17.22 4.73
CA VAL A 29 -6.15 -16.66 4.89
C VAL A 29 -6.69 -16.22 3.54
N SER A 30 -7.99 -16.42 3.32
CA SER A 30 -8.70 -15.75 2.23
C SER A 30 -8.51 -14.24 2.37
N VAL A 31 -8.07 -13.58 1.31
CA VAL A 31 -7.87 -12.14 1.33
C VAL A 31 -9.23 -11.49 1.45
N ASP A 32 -9.61 -10.90 2.59
CA ASP A 32 -10.89 -10.19 2.73
C ASP A 32 -10.81 -8.71 2.34
N LYS A 33 -9.60 -8.17 2.42
CA LYS A 33 -9.28 -6.76 2.25
C LYS A 33 -7.84 -6.65 1.77
N VAL A 34 -7.54 -5.58 1.04
CA VAL A 34 -6.18 -5.23 0.60
C VAL A 34 -5.83 -3.84 1.12
N ALA A 35 -4.72 -3.74 1.84
CA ALA A 35 -4.23 -2.45 2.32
C ALA A 35 -3.54 -1.69 1.17
N ILE A 36 -3.79 -0.39 1.04
CA ILE A 36 -3.17 0.47 0.04
C ILE A 36 -2.28 1.48 0.75
N TYR A 37 -0.99 1.51 0.39
CA TYR A 37 -0.06 2.52 0.90
C TYR A 37 0.24 3.58 -0.18
N PRO A 38 -0.47 4.72 -0.20
CA PRO A 38 -0.12 5.83 -1.05
C PRO A 38 1.08 6.59 -0.46
N CYS A 39 2.17 6.73 -1.23
CA CYS A 39 3.31 7.52 -0.79
C CYS A 39 2.91 8.97 -0.43
N GLY A 40 3.31 9.43 0.76
CA GLY A 40 3.04 10.79 1.25
C GLY A 40 3.85 11.89 0.54
N GLY A 41 4.87 11.51 -0.23
CA GLY A 41 5.71 12.35 -1.10
C GLY A 41 5.95 13.79 -0.63
N ILE A 42 6.68 13.90 0.46
CA ILE A 42 7.14 15.17 1.05
C ILE A 42 7.80 16.01 -0.05
N GLY A 43 7.16 17.13 -0.41
CA GLY A 43 7.71 18.09 -1.36
C GLY A 43 7.47 17.81 -2.86
N LEU A 44 6.86 16.68 -3.25
CA LEU A 44 6.74 16.29 -4.67
C LEU A 44 5.28 16.24 -5.17
N HIS A 45 5.05 16.68 -6.42
CA HIS A 45 3.72 16.70 -7.06
C HIS A 45 3.11 15.31 -7.25
N VAL A 46 3.96 14.30 -7.47
CA VAL A 46 3.53 12.90 -7.64
C VAL A 46 2.81 12.35 -6.39
N SER A 47 3.00 12.96 -5.22
CA SER A 47 2.25 12.62 -4.01
C SER A 47 0.75 12.91 -4.10
N CYS A 48 0.35 13.84 -4.96
CA CYS A 48 -1.07 14.10 -5.21
C CYS A 48 -1.66 12.97 -6.07
N VAL A 49 -0.88 12.43 -7.01
CA VAL A 49 -1.27 11.30 -7.86
C VAL A 49 -1.47 10.03 -7.03
N THR A 50 -0.54 9.71 -6.13
CA THR A 50 -0.65 8.52 -5.26
C THR A 50 -1.86 8.59 -4.34
N ARG A 51 -2.09 9.75 -3.69
CA ARG A 51 -3.26 9.96 -2.81
C ARG A 51 -4.58 9.89 -3.58
N LEU A 52 -4.68 10.56 -4.72
CA LEU A 52 -5.88 10.51 -5.55
C LEU A 52 -6.15 9.08 -6.03
N ALA A 53 -5.11 8.31 -6.40
CA ALA A 53 -5.27 6.91 -6.75
C ALA A 53 -5.81 6.07 -5.58
N GLY A 54 -5.34 6.34 -4.34
CA GLY A 54 -5.89 5.75 -3.12
C GLY A 54 -7.38 6.04 -2.94
N TYR A 55 -7.79 7.31 -3.03
CA TYR A 55 -9.21 7.68 -2.90
C TYR A 55 -10.09 7.06 -3.99
N LEU A 56 -9.61 7.02 -5.24
CA LEU A 56 -10.33 6.35 -6.33
C LEU A 56 -10.51 4.85 -6.08
N LEU A 57 -9.53 4.19 -5.44
CA LEU A 57 -9.65 2.79 -5.05
C LEU A 57 -10.70 2.59 -3.96
N GLU A 58 -10.71 3.44 -2.94
CA GLU A 58 -11.72 3.40 -1.88
C GLU A 58 -13.13 3.63 -2.43
N GLU A 59 -13.29 4.55 -3.38
CA GLU A 59 -14.58 4.77 -4.07
C GLU A 59 -15.00 3.55 -4.89
N LEU A 60 -14.06 2.94 -5.62
CA LEU A 60 -14.32 1.85 -6.55
C LEU A 60 -14.58 0.51 -5.84
N LEU A 61 -13.82 0.22 -4.80
CA LEU A 61 -13.75 -1.10 -4.16
C LEU A 61 -14.28 -1.09 -2.72
N LYS A 62 -14.54 0.09 -2.15
CA LYS A 62 -15.19 0.27 -0.84
C LYS A 62 -14.48 -0.55 0.24
N SER A 63 -15.20 -1.43 0.94
CA SER A 63 -14.70 -2.23 2.06
C SER A 63 -13.64 -3.27 1.67
N GLU A 64 -13.39 -3.49 0.38
CA GLU A 64 -12.36 -4.42 -0.11
C GLU A 64 -10.95 -3.81 -0.03
N VAL A 65 -10.83 -2.49 0.14
CA VAL A 65 -9.56 -1.80 0.32
C VAL A 65 -9.58 -0.90 1.55
N GLU A 66 -8.41 -0.64 2.10
CA GLU A 66 -8.23 0.33 3.18
C GLU A 66 -6.90 1.05 3.00
N THR A 67 -6.94 2.39 3.04
CA THR A 67 -5.72 3.19 2.94
C THR A 67 -4.97 3.19 4.27
N LEU A 68 -3.69 2.84 4.21
CA LEU A 68 -2.78 2.89 5.35
C LEU A 68 -2.38 4.33 5.70
N ASP A 69 -2.40 4.67 6.98
CA ASP A 69 -1.81 5.91 7.48
C ASP A 69 -0.42 5.64 8.06
N MET A 70 0.59 6.01 7.28
CA MET A 70 2.01 5.94 7.67
C MET A 70 2.27 6.49 9.08
N HIS A 71 1.67 7.62 9.45
CA HIS A 71 1.98 8.28 10.72
C HIS A 71 1.41 7.49 11.89
N ARG A 72 0.21 6.94 11.73
CA ARG A 72 -0.42 6.06 12.73
C ARG A 72 0.37 4.76 12.87
N LEU A 73 0.80 4.18 11.75
CA LEU A 73 1.63 2.98 11.74
C LEU A 73 2.98 3.19 12.44
N ILE A 74 3.71 4.27 12.11
CA ILE A 74 5.00 4.59 12.75
C ILE A 74 4.82 4.85 14.25
N ARG A 75 3.67 5.38 14.67
CA ARG A 75 3.32 5.56 16.09
C ARG A 75 2.90 4.26 16.80
N GLY A 76 2.84 3.14 16.07
CA GLY A 76 2.49 1.83 16.62
C GLY A 76 1.02 1.70 16.99
N LEU A 77 0.11 2.38 16.30
CA LEU A 77 -1.32 2.18 16.54
C LEU A 77 -1.75 0.79 16.09
N SER A 78 -2.49 0.10 16.96
CA SER A 78 -2.77 -1.33 16.82
C SER A 78 -3.62 -1.68 15.59
N ASP A 79 -4.50 -0.77 15.17
CA ASP A 79 -5.35 -0.93 13.99
C ASP A 79 -4.52 -0.94 12.70
N GLU A 80 -3.55 -0.04 12.56
CA GLU A 80 -2.64 -0.03 11.41
C GLU A 80 -1.66 -1.22 11.43
N ILE A 81 -1.18 -1.62 12.62
CA ILE A 81 -0.36 -2.81 12.76
C ILE A 81 -1.15 -4.05 12.31
N GLU A 82 -2.37 -4.22 12.81
CA GLU A 82 -3.22 -5.35 12.40
C GLU A 82 -3.46 -5.32 10.89
N LEU A 83 -3.72 -4.15 10.31
CA LEU A 83 -3.99 -4.00 8.89
C LEU A 83 -2.84 -4.56 8.02
N ILE A 84 -1.58 -4.23 8.32
CA ILE A 84 -0.44 -4.70 7.50
C ILE A 84 0.02 -6.12 7.83
N GLU A 85 -0.17 -6.57 9.07
CA GLU A 85 0.17 -7.95 9.48
C GLU A 85 -0.81 -8.95 8.88
N ARG A 86 -2.08 -8.55 8.75
CA ARG A 86 -3.19 -9.42 8.39
C ARG A 86 -3.56 -9.41 6.91
N PHE A 87 -3.38 -8.28 6.24
CA PHE A 87 -3.85 -8.11 4.86
C PHE A 87 -2.69 -7.85 3.90
N PRO A 88 -2.78 -8.36 2.64
CA PRO A 88 -1.81 -8.00 1.62
C PRO A 88 -1.80 -6.49 1.42
N THR A 89 -0.61 -5.93 1.27
CA THR A 89 -0.45 -4.50 1.01
C THR A 89 0.04 -4.23 -0.41
N ILE A 90 -0.56 -3.25 -1.09
CA ILE A 90 -0.06 -2.67 -2.34
C ILE A 90 0.56 -1.30 -2.04
N ILE A 91 1.85 -1.16 -2.34
CA ILE A 91 2.58 0.11 -2.19
C ILE A 91 2.47 0.93 -3.48
N LEU A 92 2.15 2.22 -3.37
CA LEU A 92 2.19 3.17 -4.48
C LEU A 92 3.39 4.12 -4.30
N ASP A 93 4.54 3.73 -4.84
CA ASP A 93 5.76 4.53 -4.78
C ASP A 93 5.81 5.55 -5.92
N GLY A 94 5.75 6.82 -5.55
CA GLY A 94 5.64 7.93 -6.50
C GLY A 94 6.98 8.40 -7.11
N CYS A 95 8.12 8.10 -6.48
CA CYS A 95 9.41 8.64 -6.90
C CYS A 95 10.57 7.72 -6.49
N ALA A 96 11.79 8.09 -6.92
CA ALA A 96 13.02 7.35 -6.61
C ALA A 96 13.36 7.23 -5.12
N HIS A 97 12.73 8.01 -4.22
CA HIS A 97 12.90 7.83 -2.77
C HIS A 97 12.18 6.60 -2.22
N GLN A 98 11.18 6.06 -2.94
CA GLN A 98 10.49 4.82 -2.60
C GLN A 98 10.06 4.71 -1.12
N CYS A 99 9.47 5.78 -0.58
CA CYS A 99 9.22 5.88 0.85
C CYS A 99 8.35 4.74 1.41
N GLY A 100 7.45 4.17 0.61
CA GLY A 100 6.66 3.01 1.03
C GLY A 100 7.49 1.74 1.12
N SER A 101 8.25 1.44 0.07
CA SER A 101 9.15 0.29 0.09
C SER A 101 10.19 0.39 1.21
N ASN A 102 10.74 1.58 1.46
CA ASN A 102 11.64 1.82 2.58
C ASN A 102 10.98 1.56 3.94
N LEU A 103 9.73 1.97 4.13
CA LEU A 103 8.99 1.67 5.36
C LEU A 103 8.81 0.16 5.55
N PHE A 104 8.39 -0.56 4.52
CA PHE A 104 8.19 -2.02 4.59
C PHE A 104 9.50 -2.76 4.86
N ARG A 105 10.60 -2.33 4.23
CA ARG A 105 11.96 -2.81 4.53
C ARG A 105 12.30 -2.61 6.00
N LEU A 106 12.10 -1.40 6.54
CA LEU A 106 12.36 -1.09 7.95
C LEU A 106 11.56 -2.01 8.86
N LEU A 107 10.25 -2.16 8.60
CA LEU A 107 9.36 -3.03 9.37
C LEU A 107 9.62 -4.54 9.17
N ARG A 108 10.52 -4.90 8.27
CA ARG A 108 10.88 -6.28 7.87
C ARG A 108 9.67 -7.11 7.43
N ILE A 109 8.76 -6.48 6.69
CA ILE A 109 7.61 -7.13 6.08
C ILE A 109 7.61 -6.89 4.57
N LYS A 110 7.00 -7.81 3.83
CA LYS A 110 6.92 -7.77 2.38
C LYS A 110 5.53 -7.33 1.92
N PRO A 111 5.40 -6.30 1.07
CA PRO A 111 4.13 -6.01 0.45
C PRO A 111 3.77 -7.11 -0.55
N ALA A 112 2.49 -7.27 -0.85
CA ALA A 112 2.05 -8.17 -1.91
C ALA A 112 2.44 -7.64 -3.30
N ALA A 113 2.43 -6.31 -3.47
CA ALA A 113 2.84 -5.67 -4.70
C ALA A 113 3.35 -4.25 -4.48
N ARG A 114 4.11 -3.75 -5.45
CA ARG A 114 4.50 -2.35 -5.59
C ARG A 114 4.11 -1.84 -6.96
N ILE A 115 3.46 -0.68 -6.99
CA ILE A 115 3.34 0.16 -8.17
C ILE A 115 4.40 1.25 -8.11
N TYR A 116 5.30 1.26 -9.09
CA TYR A 116 6.32 2.29 -9.26
C TYR A 116 5.90 3.27 -10.36
N ILE A 117 5.39 4.43 -9.94
CA ILE A 117 4.75 5.41 -10.84
C ILE A 117 5.71 6.00 -11.89
N PRO A 118 7.01 6.23 -11.63
CA PRO A 118 7.93 6.73 -12.65
C PRO A 118 7.97 5.88 -13.93
N GLU A 119 7.83 4.56 -13.83
CA GLU A 119 7.75 3.71 -15.01
C GLU A 119 6.41 3.82 -15.74
N ILE A 120 5.32 4.05 -15.02
CA ILE A 120 4.01 4.33 -15.64
C ILE A 120 4.05 5.66 -16.39
N ILE A 121 4.72 6.67 -15.84
CA ILE A 121 4.98 7.95 -16.51
C ILE A 121 5.77 7.71 -17.81
N ALA A 122 6.85 6.93 -17.74
CA ALA A 122 7.67 6.61 -18.91
C ALA A 122 6.89 5.85 -19.99
N GLU A 123 6.03 4.90 -19.59
CA GLU A 123 5.21 4.09 -20.50
C GLU A 123 4.08 4.91 -21.16
N THR A 124 3.41 5.76 -20.40
CA THR A 124 2.16 6.42 -20.84
C THR A 124 2.36 7.84 -21.36
N GLY A 125 3.50 8.47 -21.05
CA GLY A 125 3.74 9.89 -21.28
C GLY A 125 2.90 10.84 -20.39
N LEU A 126 2.12 10.29 -19.46
CA LEU A 126 1.37 11.09 -18.48
C LEU A 126 2.31 11.62 -17.41
N TYR A 127 2.08 12.85 -16.95
CA TYR A 127 2.89 13.51 -15.92
C TYR A 127 2.02 14.02 -14.75
N PRO A 128 2.58 14.14 -13.54
CA PRO A 128 1.83 14.51 -12.31
C PRO A 128 1.34 15.96 -12.26
N GLY A 129 1.71 16.80 -13.24
CA GLY A 129 1.44 18.24 -13.25
C GLY A 129 2.53 19.07 -12.57
N ARG A 130 2.31 20.39 -12.52
CA ARG A 130 3.29 21.38 -12.03
C ARG A 130 2.97 21.98 -10.65
N ALA A 131 1.81 21.65 -10.07
CA ALA A 131 1.34 22.22 -8.83
C ALA A 131 0.85 21.14 -7.86
N ARG A 132 1.02 21.37 -6.55
CA ARG A 132 0.54 20.44 -5.50
C ARG A 132 -0.94 20.64 -5.13
N LYS A 133 -1.46 21.86 -5.31
CA LYS A 133 -2.82 22.21 -4.85
C LYS A 133 -3.92 21.58 -5.70
N VAL A 134 -3.70 21.49 -7.01
CA VAL A 134 -4.67 20.98 -7.98
C VAL A 134 -3.93 20.13 -9.00
N LEU A 135 -4.36 18.89 -9.18
CA LEU A 135 -3.85 18.05 -10.24
C LEU A 135 -4.42 18.53 -11.59
N GLU A 136 -3.52 18.81 -12.52
CA GLU A 136 -3.85 19.01 -13.94
C GLU A 136 -4.48 17.74 -14.53
N ASP A 137 -5.16 17.83 -15.67
CA ASP A 137 -5.82 16.68 -16.32
C ASP A 137 -4.88 15.48 -16.49
N SER A 138 -3.64 15.72 -16.94
CA SER A 138 -2.62 14.68 -17.05
C SER A 138 -2.37 13.95 -15.72
N GLY A 139 -2.27 14.69 -14.61
CA GLY A 139 -2.04 14.11 -13.29
C GLY A 139 -3.25 13.32 -12.80
N GLN A 140 -4.47 13.77 -13.10
CA GLN A 140 -5.68 13.02 -12.80
C GLN A 140 -5.80 11.74 -13.64
N ARG A 141 -5.43 11.80 -14.92
CA ARG A 141 -5.36 10.62 -15.80
C ARG A 141 -4.32 9.61 -15.31
N LEU A 142 -3.16 10.09 -14.84
CA LEU A 142 -2.14 9.24 -14.24
C LEU A 142 -2.65 8.56 -12.96
N ALA A 143 -3.35 9.30 -12.09
CA ALA A 143 -3.95 8.73 -10.88
C ALA A 143 -5.00 7.64 -11.21
N ARG A 144 -5.84 7.88 -12.22
CA ARG A 144 -6.80 6.87 -12.72
C ARG A 144 -6.09 5.62 -13.26
N GLU A 145 -4.99 5.79 -13.98
CA GLU A 145 -4.20 4.67 -14.50
C GLU A 145 -3.57 3.84 -13.36
N VAL A 146 -3.00 4.50 -12.35
CA VAL A 146 -2.46 3.85 -11.14
C VAL A 146 -3.58 3.09 -10.39
N ALA A 147 -4.71 3.73 -10.13
CA ALA A 147 -5.86 3.11 -9.48
C ALA A 147 -6.39 1.92 -10.29
N ARG A 148 -6.45 2.03 -11.63
CA ARG A 148 -6.88 0.93 -12.51
C ARG A 148 -5.96 -0.28 -12.41
N ARG A 149 -4.64 -0.08 -12.34
CA ARG A 149 -3.67 -1.18 -12.16
C ARG A 149 -3.80 -1.82 -10.78
N ALA A 150 -3.89 -1.01 -9.73
CA ALA A 150 -4.11 -1.49 -8.36
C ALA A 150 -5.42 -2.28 -8.24
N ALA A 151 -6.52 -1.79 -8.81
CA ALA A 151 -7.82 -2.47 -8.75
C ALA A 151 -7.81 -3.85 -9.40
N ARG A 152 -7.06 -4.04 -10.49
CA ARG A 152 -6.87 -5.37 -11.09
C ARG A 152 -6.16 -6.32 -10.13
N MET A 153 -5.11 -5.84 -9.45
CA MET A 153 -4.39 -6.64 -8.46
C MET A 153 -5.29 -6.99 -7.26
N VAL A 154 -6.05 -6.03 -6.74
CA VAL A 154 -7.00 -6.29 -5.64
C VAL A 154 -8.01 -7.36 -6.03
N LYS A 155 -8.64 -7.24 -7.20
CA LYS A 155 -9.57 -8.26 -7.71
C LYS A 155 -8.90 -9.61 -7.87
N GLY A 156 -7.71 -9.66 -8.46
CA GLY A 156 -6.92 -10.89 -8.59
C GLY A 156 -6.67 -11.57 -7.25
N MET A 157 -6.24 -10.83 -6.23
CA MET A 157 -6.01 -11.34 -4.88
C MET A 157 -7.30 -11.82 -4.20
N ARG A 158 -8.44 -11.14 -4.45
CA ARG A 158 -9.73 -11.42 -3.83
C ARG A 158 -10.48 -12.59 -4.46
N GLU A 159 -10.46 -12.68 -5.78
CA GLU A 159 -11.31 -13.58 -6.56
C GLU A 159 -10.59 -14.89 -6.93
N SER A 160 -9.26 -14.92 -6.89
CA SER A 160 -8.50 -16.13 -7.21
C SER A 160 -8.51 -17.13 -6.04
N PRO A 161 -9.00 -18.36 -6.23
CA PRO A 161 -8.97 -19.38 -5.19
C PRO A 161 -7.54 -19.84 -4.86
N ASN A 162 -6.58 -19.56 -5.74
CA ASN A 162 -5.18 -19.97 -5.62
C ASN A 162 -4.29 -18.88 -5.02
N TYR A 163 -4.85 -17.70 -4.70
CA TYR A 163 -4.12 -16.66 -4.02
C TYR A 163 -4.40 -16.71 -2.53
N HIS A 164 -3.33 -16.83 -1.76
CA HIS A 164 -3.39 -16.77 -0.31
C HIS A 164 -2.41 -15.70 0.15
N TYR A 165 -2.74 -15.01 1.24
CA TYR A 165 -1.78 -14.15 1.91
C TYR A 165 -1.25 -14.88 3.14
N THR A 166 0.07 -14.90 3.27
CA THR A 166 0.73 -15.39 4.47
C THR A 166 0.84 -14.24 5.45
N LEU A 167 0.30 -14.44 6.65
CA LEU A 167 0.37 -13.46 7.72
C LEU A 167 1.82 -13.13 8.07
N GLN A 168 2.09 -11.86 8.30
CA GLN A 168 3.42 -11.37 8.64
C GLN A 168 3.36 -10.67 10.00
N LYS A 169 4.51 -10.61 10.68
CA LYS A 169 4.67 -9.85 11.92
C LYS A 169 5.68 -8.75 11.70
N ILE A 170 5.33 -7.55 12.16
CA ILE A 170 6.28 -6.43 12.16
C ILE A 170 7.44 -6.79 13.07
N ASN A 171 8.66 -6.55 12.60
CA ASN A 171 9.84 -6.62 13.43
C ASN A 171 10.55 -5.26 13.43
N ALA A 172 10.21 -4.44 14.43
CA ALA A 172 10.79 -3.14 14.67
C ALA A 172 12.06 -3.16 15.57
N VAL A 173 12.58 -4.35 15.91
CA VAL A 173 13.75 -4.47 16.80
C VAL A 173 15.02 -4.06 16.04
N GLY A 174 15.75 -3.10 16.61
CA GLY A 174 17.01 -2.61 16.04
C GLY A 174 16.82 -1.76 14.79
N LEU A 175 15.67 -1.08 14.66
CA LEU A 175 15.43 -0.12 13.59
C LEU A 175 16.46 1.02 13.63
N ILE A 176 17.25 1.11 12.57
CA ILE A 176 18.07 2.29 12.29
C ILE A 176 17.28 3.14 11.30
N LEU A 177 16.70 4.22 11.82
CA LEU A 177 16.10 5.25 10.97
C LEU A 177 17.20 5.89 10.12
N CYS A 178 16.87 6.18 8.86
CA CYS A 178 17.79 6.85 7.91
C CYS A 178 19.01 6.02 7.49
N ASP A 179 18.90 4.69 7.50
CA ASP A 179 19.88 3.83 6.81
C ASP A 179 19.59 3.85 5.30
N TYR A 180 20.24 4.79 4.60
CA TYR A 180 20.09 5.02 3.17
C TYR A 180 21.02 4.16 2.29
N GLU A 181 21.91 3.36 2.90
CA GLU A 181 22.85 2.52 2.15
C GLU A 181 22.19 1.23 1.63
N VAL A 182 21.02 0.88 2.18
CA VAL A 182 20.29 -0.33 1.79
C VAL A 182 19.28 -0.02 0.70
N ASP A 183 19.49 -0.62 -0.47
CA ASP A 183 18.54 -0.60 -1.58
C ASP A 183 17.24 -1.33 -1.19
N ALA A 184 16.11 -0.62 -1.20
CA ALA A 184 14.82 -1.17 -0.83
C ALA A 184 14.32 -2.23 -1.83
N GLU A 185 14.72 -2.15 -3.10
CA GLU A 185 14.34 -3.13 -4.10
C GLU A 185 15.05 -4.45 -3.90
N GLU A 186 16.36 -4.40 -3.64
CA GLU A 186 17.16 -5.59 -3.33
C GLU A 186 16.70 -6.21 -2.00
N ALA A 187 16.55 -5.40 -0.95
CA ALA A 187 16.17 -5.90 0.38
C ALA A 187 14.77 -6.54 0.42
N LEU A 188 13.83 -6.04 -0.39
CA LEU A 188 12.49 -6.63 -0.52
C LEU A 188 12.43 -7.72 -1.60
N GLY A 189 13.49 -7.95 -2.36
CA GLY A 189 13.55 -8.98 -3.39
C GLY A 189 12.54 -8.76 -4.52
N TYR A 190 12.32 -7.50 -4.93
CA TYR A 190 11.34 -7.20 -5.98
C TYR A 190 11.74 -7.81 -7.32
N ILE A 191 10.78 -8.43 -7.99
CA ILE A 191 10.83 -8.79 -9.40
C ILE A 191 9.80 -7.97 -10.17
N LYS A 192 10.16 -7.55 -11.38
CA LYS A 192 9.26 -6.81 -12.28
C LYS A 192 8.37 -7.78 -13.05
N ILE A 193 7.06 -7.62 -12.92
CA ILE A 193 6.07 -8.50 -13.56
C ILE A 193 5.30 -7.79 -14.69
N ALA A 194 5.25 -6.47 -14.66
CA ALA A 194 4.71 -5.62 -15.72
C ALA A 194 5.34 -4.22 -15.61
N PRO A 195 5.20 -3.33 -16.63
CA PRO A 195 5.65 -1.96 -16.52
C PRO A 195 5.12 -1.26 -15.25
N GLY A 196 6.03 -0.77 -14.40
CA GLY A 196 5.70 -0.13 -13.14
C GLY A 196 5.03 -1.04 -12.10
N VAL A 197 5.02 -2.37 -12.26
CA VAL A 197 4.45 -3.32 -11.30
C VAL A 197 5.49 -4.35 -10.89
N TYR A 198 5.69 -4.46 -9.59
CA TYR A 198 6.65 -5.34 -8.96
C TYR A 198 5.98 -6.17 -7.86
N ARG A 199 6.54 -7.33 -7.56
CA ARG A 199 6.23 -8.11 -6.35
C ARG A 199 7.50 -8.68 -5.75
N PRO A 200 7.60 -8.90 -4.44
CA PRO A 200 8.68 -9.69 -3.87
C PRO A 200 8.65 -11.11 -4.45
N LYS A 201 9.82 -11.68 -4.74
CA LYS A 201 9.94 -13.03 -5.33
C LYS A 201 9.27 -14.10 -4.48
N GLU A 202 9.32 -13.95 -3.15
CA GLU A 202 8.77 -14.88 -2.17
C GLU A 202 7.28 -14.71 -1.91
N MET A 203 6.67 -13.63 -2.42
CA MET A 203 5.22 -13.44 -2.37
C MET A 203 4.55 -14.17 -3.53
N ASN A 204 3.32 -14.64 -3.30
CA ASN A 204 2.53 -15.35 -4.30
C ASN A 204 2.35 -14.53 -5.58
N SER A 205 2.35 -15.21 -6.72
CA SER A 205 2.08 -14.61 -8.02
C SER A 205 0.77 -13.84 -8.03
N LEU A 206 0.75 -12.66 -8.67
CA LEU A 206 -0.42 -11.80 -8.70
C LEU A 206 -1.42 -12.27 -9.76
N PRO A 207 -2.60 -12.81 -9.38
CA PRO A 207 -3.55 -13.34 -10.35
C PRO A 207 -4.09 -12.21 -11.24
N GLY A 208 -4.31 -12.51 -12.51
CA GLY A 208 -4.85 -11.52 -13.48
C GLY A 208 -3.81 -10.53 -14.03
N LEU A 209 -2.53 -10.69 -13.70
CA LEU A 209 -1.41 -10.08 -14.42
C LEU A 209 -0.62 -11.21 -15.10
N GLU A 210 -0.46 -11.15 -16.43
CA GLU A 210 0.41 -12.09 -17.14
C GLU A 210 1.85 -11.87 -16.66
N GLU A 211 2.35 -12.76 -15.80
CA GLU A 211 3.75 -12.72 -15.35
C GLU A 211 4.66 -13.08 -16.52
N LYS A 212 5.17 -12.06 -17.21
CA LYS A 212 6.39 -12.21 -17.99
C LYS A 212 7.48 -11.64 -17.12
N GLU A 213 8.30 -12.51 -16.52
CA GLU A 213 9.47 -12.07 -15.78
C GLU A 213 10.35 -11.26 -16.74
N ILE A 214 10.36 -9.94 -16.58
CA ILE A 214 11.19 -9.06 -17.41
C ILE A 214 12.52 -8.97 -16.67
N GLN A 215 13.56 -9.61 -17.21
CA GLN A 215 14.92 -9.40 -16.72
C GLN A 215 15.24 -7.90 -16.85
N LEU A 216 15.59 -7.28 -15.71
CA LEU A 216 16.02 -5.88 -15.62
C LEU A 216 17.32 -5.65 -16.38
#